data_AF-A0A3P1VQY2-F1
#
_entry.id   AF-A0A3P1VQY2-F1
#
_cell.length_a   1.000
_cell.length_b   1.000
_cell.length_c   1.000
_cell.angle_alpha   90.00
_cell.angle_beta   90.00
_cell.angle_gamma   90.00
#
_symmetry.space_group_name_H-M   'P 1'
#
loop_
_entity.id
_entity.type
_entity.pdbx_description
1 polymer ?
#
loop_
_entity_poly.entity_id
_entity_poly.type
_entity_poly.pdbx_seq_one_letter_code
_entity_poly.pdbx_strand_id
1 'polypeptide(L)'
;MVKDLLSEQIYKILKNDIINSKINFGEVLVNKNLQERFEVSSTPIRDAILRLKEDGIIEEITRSGAKLIDFDPNFACEVNQLIMTITLGVIEYSLENEKNRKEILANLNKYIKLQQEDMSTDLYYEYDYHFHKTFFDYSNNKLLKDLFKKYNLINEILVKAYHKGAFSLEIRKACLEDHKSIIKSIEENNMAMTLDLVKNHYLRADRIFRNKLKIN
;
A
#
# COMPACT_ATOMS: atom_id res chain seq x y z
N MET A 1 -15.44 24.43 0.50
CA MET A 1 -14.79 23.22 1.01
C MET A 1 -15.86 22.35 1.63
N VAL A 2 -16.10 21.15 1.10
CA VAL A 2 -16.97 20.17 1.77
C VAL A 2 -16.21 19.70 3.00
N LYS A 3 -16.74 19.96 4.20
CA LYS A 3 -16.13 19.48 5.45
C LYS A 3 -16.37 17.97 5.50
N ASP A 4 -15.31 17.18 5.57
CA ASP A 4 -15.43 15.73 5.71
C ASP A 4 -16.34 15.39 6.89
N LEU A 5 -17.15 14.35 6.74
CA LEU A 5 -17.93 13.79 7.84
C LEU A 5 -17.00 13.44 9.01
N LEU A 6 -17.49 13.60 10.23
CA LEU A 6 -16.72 13.33 11.45
C LEU A 6 -16.16 11.90 11.48
N SER A 7 -16.93 10.92 11.00
CA SER A 7 -16.49 9.52 10.84
C SER A 7 -15.31 9.37 9.87
N GLU A 8 -15.29 10.11 8.76
CA GLU A 8 -14.17 10.08 7.80
C GLU A 8 -12.90 10.69 8.39
N GLN A 9 -13.03 11.76 9.20
CA GLN A 9 -11.89 12.34 9.91
C GLN A 9 -11.31 11.34 10.92
N ILE A 10 -12.16 10.68 11.69
CA ILE A 10 -11.75 9.66 12.67
C ILE A 10 -11.10 8.46 11.96
N TYR A 11 -11.70 7.99 10.86
CA TYR A 11 -11.12 6.94 10.01
C TYR A 11 -9.71 7.30 9.56
N LYS A 12 -9.50 8.51 9.02
CA LYS A 12 -8.18 8.97 8.56
C LYS A 12 -7.16 9.00 9.70
N ILE A 13 -7.56 9.44 10.89
CA ILE A 13 -6.68 9.46 12.06
C ILE A 13 -6.31 8.04 12.51
N LEU A 14 -7.30 7.15 12.66
CA LEU A 14 -7.08 5.76 13.05
C LEU A 14 -6.20 5.03 12.03
N LYS A 15 -6.49 5.19 10.74
CA LYS A 15 -5.67 4.65 9.65
C LYS A 15 -4.22 5.11 9.77
N ASN A 16 -4.00 6.40 10.01
CA ASN A 16 -2.65 6.93 10.19
C ASN A 16 -1.97 6.39 11.46
N ASP A 17 -2.70 6.20 12.55
CA ASP A 17 -2.16 5.58 13.77
C ASP A 17 -1.73 4.13 13.53
N ILE A 18 -2.50 3.36 12.73
CA ILE A 18 -2.16 1.99 12.35
C ILE A 18 -0.93 1.95 11.44
N ILE A 19 -0.90 2.76 10.39
CA ILE A 19 0.25 2.89 9.47
C ILE A 19 1.53 3.24 10.23
N ASN A 20 1.43 4.09 11.25
CA ASN A 20 2.58 4.50 12.05
C ASN A 20 2.91 3.55 13.20
N SER A 21 2.18 2.45 13.37
CA SER A 21 2.35 1.48 14.47
C SER A 21 2.12 2.10 15.86
N LYS A 22 1.24 3.11 15.96
CA LYS A 22 0.70 3.59 17.24
C LYS A 22 -0.43 2.71 17.75
N ILE A 23 -1.14 2.08 16.82
CA ILE A 23 -2.07 0.97 17.06
C ILE A 23 -1.46 -0.20 16.32
N ASN A 24 -1.07 -1.23 17.05
CA ASN A 24 -0.47 -2.42 16.43
C ASN A 24 -1.56 -3.36 15.91
N PHE A 25 -1.19 -4.18 14.95
CA PHE A 25 -2.05 -5.28 14.50
C PHE A 25 -2.32 -6.27 15.64
N GLY A 26 -3.43 -7.00 15.54
CA GLY A 26 -3.96 -7.84 16.61
C GLY A 26 -4.55 -7.06 17.79
N GLU A 27 -4.30 -5.74 17.92
CA GLU A 27 -4.91 -4.91 18.96
C GLU A 27 -6.41 -4.74 18.76
N VAL A 28 -7.10 -4.45 19.87
CA VAL A 28 -8.53 -4.18 19.89
C VAL A 28 -8.77 -2.67 20.01
N LEU A 29 -9.43 -2.10 19.01
CA LEU A 29 -10.02 -0.77 19.06
C LEU A 29 -11.21 -0.79 20.02
N VAL A 30 -10.99 -0.36 21.26
CA VAL A 30 -12.05 -0.29 22.27
C VAL A 30 -12.94 0.93 22.02
N ASN A 31 -14.24 0.72 21.77
CA ASN A 31 -15.19 1.79 21.42
C ASN A 31 -15.21 2.91 22.46
N LYS A 32 -15.21 2.56 23.75
CA LYS A 32 -15.24 3.52 24.86
C LYS A 32 -14.00 4.43 24.84
N ASN A 33 -12.81 3.85 24.68
CA ASN A 33 -11.56 4.59 24.64
C ASN A 33 -11.52 5.54 23.43
N LEU A 34 -12.06 5.11 22.27
CA LEU A 34 -12.13 5.95 21.09
C LEU A 34 -13.14 7.11 21.25
N GLN A 35 -14.30 6.87 21.86
CA GLN A 35 -15.28 7.92 22.17
C GLN A 35 -14.68 8.97 23.09
N GLU A 36 -13.97 8.55 24.14
CA GLU A 36 -13.26 9.45 25.06
C GLU A 36 -12.15 10.22 24.35
N ARG A 37 -11.33 9.54 23.54
CA ARG A 37 -10.22 10.16 22.80
C ARG A 37 -10.68 11.23 21.81
N PHE A 38 -11.79 10.98 21.11
CA PHE A 38 -12.28 11.87 20.06
C PHE A 38 -13.38 12.82 20.55
N GLU A 39 -13.87 12.66 21.78
CA GLU A 39 -14.97 13.43 22.37
C GLU A 39 -16.28 13.36 21.56
N VAL A 40 -16.64 12.16 21.11
CA VAL A 40 -17.79 11.92 20.21
C VAL A 40 -18.67 10.76 20.66
N SER A 41 -19.88 10.68 20.11
CA SER A 41 -20.80 9.56 20.34
C SER A 41 -20.35 8.27 19.63
N SER A 42 -21.08 7.17 19.86
CA SER A 42 -20.74 5.85 19.33
C SER A 42 -20.87 5.71 17.82
N THR A 43 -21.80 6.43 17.18
CA THR A 43 -22.07 6.35 15.75
C THR A 43 -20.85 6.67 14.87
N PRO A 44 -20.21 7.86 14.99
CA PRO A 44 -19.06 8.18 14.14
C PRO A 44 -17.86 7.25 14.37
N ILE A 45 -17.69 6.69 15.57
CA ILE A 45 -16.68 5.66 15.84
C ILE A 45 -16.98 4.37 15.10
N ARG A 46 -18.23 3.91 15.17
CA ARG A 46 -18.67 2.68 14.49
C ARG A 46 -18.51 2.82 12.98
N ASP A 47 -18.89 3.96 12.42
CA ASP A 47 -18.76 4.22 10.98
C ASP A 47 -17.29 4.23 10.55
N ALA A 48 -16.40 4.85 11.33
CA ALA A 48 -14.97 4.82 11.07
C ALA A 48 -14.38 3.39 11.12
N ILE A 49 -14.80 2.58 12.10
CA ILE A 49 -14.42 1.17 12.21
C ILE A 49 -14.93 0.35 11.02
N LEU A 50 -16.16 0.61 10.56
CA LEU A 50 -16.72 -0.06 9.39
C LEU A 50 -15.91 0.27 8.13
N ARG A 51 -15.45 1.51 7.96
CA ARG A 51 -14.54 1.88 6.86
C ARG A 51 -13.20 1.14 6.95
N LEU A 52 -12.62 0.99 8.15
CA LEU A 52 -11.43 0.14 8.36
C LEU A 52 -11.68 -1.34 8.04
N LYS A 53 -12.90 -1.84 8.26
CA LYS A 53 -13.31 -3.20 7.91
C LYS A 53 -13.46 -3.38 6.40
N GLU A 54 -14.00 -2.40 5.69
CA GLU A 54 -14.06 -2.38 4.22
C GLU A 54 -12.66 -2.42 3.61
N ASP A 55 -11.70 -1.72 4.22
CA ASP A 55 -10.28 -1.76 3.86
C ASP A 55 -9.57 -3.07 4.26
N GLY A 56 -10.27 -4.00 4.92
CA GLY A 56 -9.74 -5.31 5.30
C GLY A 56 -8.80 -5.30 6.50
N ILE A 57 -8.66 -4.19 7.23
CA ILE A 57 -7.76 -4.07 8.40
C ILE A 57 -8.38 -4.68 9.66
N ILE A 58 -9.71 -4.78 9.71
CA ILE A 58 -10.42 -5.34 10.86
C ILE A 58 -10.80 -6.80 10.58
N GLU A 59 -10.43 -7.71 11.47
CA GLU A 59 -10.85 -9.11 11.39
C GLU A 59 -12.25 -9.32 12.01
N GLU A 60 -12.51 -8.70 13.15
CA GLU A 60 -13.74 -8.93 13.93
C GLU A 60 -14.29 -7.61 14.48
N ILE A 61 -15.63 -7.46 14.43
CA ILE A 61 -16.35 -6.35 15.07
C ILE A 61 -17.28 -6.93 16.12
N THR A 62 -17.14 -6.46 17.35
CA THR A 62 -18.00 -6.80 18.49
C THR A 62 -18.80 -5.59 18.95
N ARG A 63 -19.64 -5.75 19.98
CA ARG A 63 -20.36 -4.63 20.60
C ARG A 63 -19.40 -3.63 21.29
N SER A 64 -18.27 -4.11 21.80
CA SER A 64 -17.37 -3.32 22.64
C SER A 64 -16.19 -2.71 21.88
N GLY A 65 -15.97 -3.13 20.64
CA GLY A 65 -14.83 -2.69 19.84
C GLY A 65 -14.63 -3.52 18.59
N ALA A 66 -13.47 -3.36 17.97
CA ALA A 66 -13.08 -4.12 16.79
C ALA A 66 -11.62 -4.55 16.88
N LYS A 67 -11.34 -5.79 16.48
CA LYS A 67 -9.98 -6.34 16.48
C LYS A 67 -9.35 -6.16 15.11
N LEU A 68 -8.13 -5.60 15.08
CA LEU A 68 -7.33 -5.52 13.87
C LEU A 68 -6.89 -6.93 13.46
N ILE A 69 -6.73 -7.16 12.17
CA ILE A 69 -6.11 -8.38 11.65
C ILE A 69 -4.79 -8.62 12.38
N ASP A 70 -4.49 -9.88 12.67
CA ASP A 70 -3.12 -10.25 12.97
C ASP A 70 -2.29 -10.26 11.67
N PHE A 71 -0.98 -10.07 11.78
CA PHE A 71 -0.12 -10.37 10.65
C PHE A 71 1.16 -11.02 11.14
N ASP A 72 1.48 -12.14 10.51
CA ASP A 72 2.81 -12.68 10.52
C ASP A 72 3.49 -12.33 9.18
N PRO A 73 4.81 -12.50 9.09
CA PRO A 73 5.53 -12.33 7.84
C PRO A 73 5.11 -13.28 6.71
N ASN A 74 4.47 -14.42 7.00
CA ASN A 74 3.93 -15.28 5.95
C ASN A 74 2.75 -14.57 5.27
N PHE A 75 1.84 -14.00 6.05
CA PHE A 75 0.77 -13.15 5.55
C PHE A 75 1.33 -11.94 4.79
N ALA A 76 2.43 -11.35 5.26
CA ALA A 76 3.09 -10.27 4.51
C ALA A 76 3.58 -10.73 3.12
N CYS A 77 4.17 -11.92 3.04
CA CYS A 77 4.56 -12.54 1.77
C CYS A 77 3.33 -12.85 0.91
N GLU A 78 2.25 -13.39 1.49
CA GLU A 78 1.02 -13.71 0.75
C GLU A 78 0.39 -12.45 0.12
N VAL A 79 0.32 -11.36 0.89
CA VAL A 79 -0.15 -10.05 0.40
C VAL A 79 0.76 -9.55 -0.73
N ASN A 80 2.08 -9.61 -0.54
CA ASN A 80 3.03 -9.16 -1.56
C ASN A 80 2.95 -10.01 -2.84
N GLN A 81 2.80 -11.33 -2.71
CA GLN A 81 2.61 -12.26 -3.83
C GLN A 81 1.30 -12.00 -4.57
N LEU A 82 0.22 -11.71 -3.83
CA LEU A 82 -1.06 -11.32 -4.43
C LEU A 82 -0.88 -10.03 -5.24
N ILE A 83 -0.33 -8.97 -4.63
CA ILE A 83 -0.11 -7.67 -5.27
C ILE A 83 0.81 -7.81 -6.50
N MET A 84 1.90 -8.56 -6.39
CA MET A 84 2.80 -8.86 -7.50
C MET A 84 2.04 -9.55 -8.64
N THR A 85 1.29 -10.60 -8.35
CA THR A 85 0.57 -11.39 -9.36
C THR A 85 -0.42 -10.53 -10.12
N ILE A 86 -1.23 -9.74 -9.41
CA ILE A 86 -2.20 -8.85 -10.06
C ILE A 86 -1.53 -7.68 -10.79
N THR A 87 -0.39 -7.18 -10.30
CA THR A 87 0.39 -6.11 -10.96
C THR A 87 0.93 -6.60 -12.30
N LEU A 88 1.56 -7.78 -12.32
CA LEU A 88 2.06 -8.39 -13.55
C LEU A 88 0.93 -8.59 -14.58
N GLY A 89 -0.25 -9.04 -14.13
CA GLY A 89 -1.41 -9.20 -14.99
C GLY A 89 -1.94 -7.87 -15.57
N VAL A 90 -1.95 -6.78 -14.79
CA VAL A 90 -2.46 -5.48 -15.30
C VAL A 90 -1.47 -4.73 -16.19
N ILE A 91 -0.16 -5.00 -16.07
CA ILE A 91 0.86 -4.30 -16.88
C ILE A 91 0.60 -4.53 -18.36
N GLU A 92 0.34 -5.77 -18.77
CA GLU A 92 0.05 -6.12 -20.16
C GLU A 92 -1.18 -5.36 -20.68
N TYR A 93 -2.29 -5.38 -19.93
CA TYR A 93 -3.52 -4.65 -20.28
C TYR A 93 -3.32 -3.13 -20.32
N SER A 94 -2.53 -2.59 -19.39
CA SER A 94 -2.33 -1.15 -19.28
C SER A 94 -1.49 -0.56 -20.42
N LEU A 95 -0.55 -1.34 -20.96
CA LEU A 95 0.43 -0.89 -21.95
C LEU A 95 0.06 -1.27 -23.40
N GLU A 96 -1.11 -1.89 -23.61
CA GLU A 96 -1.58 -2.35 -24.92
C GLU A 96 -1.78 -1.19 -25.93
N ASN A 97 -2.25 -0.03 -25.47
CA ASN A 97 -2.50 1.14 -26.32
C ASN A 97 -1.40 2.21 -26.15
N GLU A 98 -0.87 2.73 -27.27
CA GLU A 98 0.12 3.81 -27.30
C GLU A 98 -0.26 5.07 -26.52
N LYS A 99 -1.54 5.47 -26.55
CA LYS A 99 -2.02 6.62 -25.78
C LYS A 99 -1.86 6.38 -24.28
N ASN A 100 -2.27 5.20 -23.80
CA ASN A 100 -2.12 4.82 -22.40
C ASN A 100 -0.65 4.78 -22.02
N ARG A 101 0.22 4.23 -22.88
CA ARG A 101 1.66 4.16 -22.62
C ARG A 101 2.28 5.53 -22.35
N LYS A 102 1.95 6.56 -23.16
CA LYS A 102 2.46 7.92 -22.95
C LYS A 102 2.03 8.49 -21.60
N GLU A 103 0.75 8.33 -21.25
CA GLU A 103 0.19 8.80 -19.98
C GLU A 103 0.76 8.02 -18.78
N ILE A 104 0.95 6.71 -18.92
CA ILE A 104 1.60 5.86 -17.92
C ILE A 104 3.02 6.34 -17.69
N LEU A 105 3.85 6.46 -18.74
CA LEU A 105 5.22 6.93 -18.62
C LEU A 105 5.30 8.33 -17.98
N ALA A 106 4.39 9.24 -18.32
CA ALA A 106 4.33 10.57 -17.69
C ALA A 106 4.03 10.47 -16.18
N ASN A 107 3.08 9.63 -15.77
CA ASN A 107 2.75 9.40 -14.37
C ASN A 107 3.87 8.69 -13.61
N LEU A 108 4.47 7.65 -14.19
CA LEU A 108 5.60 6.94 -13.58
C LEU A 108 6.77 7.91 -13.35
N ASN A 109 7.19 8.67 -14.37
CA ASN A 109 8.26 9.67 -14.24
C ASN A 109 7.95 10.76 -13.21
N LYS A 110 6.69 11.21 -13.11
CA LYS A 110 6.25 12.11 -12.05
C LYS A 110 6.47 11.49 -10.67
N TYR A 111 6.03 10.24 -10.46
CA TYR A 111 6.12 9.62 -9.14
C TYR A 111 7.55 9.22 -8.76
N ILE A 112 8.43 8.80 -9.68
CA ILE A 112 9.84 8.57 -9.31
C ILE A 112 10.52 9.87 -8.86
N LYS A 113 10.18 11.00 -9.49
CA LYS A 113 10.75 12.30 -9.12
C LYS A 113 10.34 12.67 -7.69
N LEU A 114 9.06 12.53 -7.39
CA LEU A 114 8.52 12.76 -6.04
C LEU A 114 9.13 11.77 -5.02
N GLN A 115 9.26 10.49 -5.36
CA GLN A 115 9.96 9.50 -4.51
C GLN A 115 11.41 9.91 -4.22
N GLN A 116 12.11 10.48 -5.21
CA GLN A 116 13.48 10.93 -5.06
C GLN A 116 13.59 12.19 -4.18
N GLU A 117 12.68 13.15 -4.34
CA GLU A 117 12.60 14.38 -3.54
C GLU A 117 12.25 14.08 -2.07
N ASP A 118 11.33 13.14 -1.85
CA ASP A 118 10.82 12.77 -0.53
C ASP A 118 11.38 11.45 0.02
N MET A 119 12.54 11.04 -0.49
CA MET A 119 13.20 9.77 -0.17
C MET A 119 13.37 9.51 1.34
N SER A 120 13.56 10.57 2.14
CA SER A 120 13.76 10.50 3.60
C SER A 120 12.48 10.70 4.42
N THR A 121 11.34 10.99 3.80
CA THR A 121 10.07 11.25 4.48
C THR A 121 9.12 10.07 4.33
N ASP A 122 7.97 10.11 4.99
CA ASP A 122 6.92 9.10 4.81
C ASP A 122 6.13 9.31 3.51
N LEU A 123 6.23 10.48 2.87
CA LEU A 123 5.58 10.75 1.57
C LEU A 123 6.11 9.83 0.47
N TYR A 124 7.34 9.31 0.60
CA TYR A 124 7.88 8.27 -0.28
C TYR A 124 6.87 7.13 -0.51
N TYR A 125 6.20 6.63 0.53
CA TYR A 125 5.29 5.48 0.42
C TYR A 125 3.99 5.83 -0.31
N GLU A 126 3.52 7.07 -0.19
CA GLU A 126 2.39 7.57 -0.96
C GLU A 126 2.74 7.62 -2.46
N TYR A 127 3.94 8.08 -2.79
CA TYR A 127 4.40 8.13 -4.19
C TYR A 127 4.71 6.74 -4.75
N ASP A 128 5.22 5.83 -3.92
CA ASP A 128 5.40 4.41 -4.25
C ASP A 128 4.07 3.73 -4.57
N TYR A 129 3.05 3.95 -3.75
CA TYR A 129 1.69 3.52 -4.03
C TYR A 129 1.20 4.03 -5.38
N HIS A 130 1.33 5.34 -5.63
CA HIS A 130 0.86 5.94 -6.87
C HIS A 130 1.62 5.47 -8.10
N PHE A 131 2.91 5.16 -7.97
CA PHE A 131 3.70 4.51 -9.01
C PHE A 131 3.05 3.18 -9.43
N HIS A 132 2.84 2.25 -8.50
CA HIS A 132 2.22 0.95 -8.82
C HIS A 132 0.75 1.08 -9.26
N LYS A 133 -0.03 1.95 -8.61
CA LYS A 133 -1.43 2.22 -8.94
C LYS A 133 -1.62 2.68 -10.39
N THR A 134 -0.62 3.33 -10.97
CA THR A 134 -0.66 3.82 -12.36
C THR A 134 -1.06 2.69 -13.31
N PHE A 135 -0.47 1.50 -13.23
CA PHE A 135 -0.84 0.38 -14.11
C PHE A 135 -2.32 -0.02 -13.97
N PHE A 136 -2.84 -0.06 -12.75
CA PHE A 136 -4.25 -0.38 -12.48
C PHE A 136 -5.22 0.69 -12.98
N ASP A 137 -4.81 1.96 -13.00
CA ASP A 137 -5.66 3.04 -13.49
C ASP A 137 -5.87 2.98 -15.01
N TYR A 138 -4.91 2.42 -15.75
CA TYR A 138 -4.97 2.29 -17.21
C TYR A 138 -5.29 0.87 -17.71
N SER A 139 -5.48 -0.10 -16.84
CA SER A 139 -5.74 -1.50 -17.22
C SER A 139 -7.16 -1.77 -17.73
N ASN A 140 -8.09 -0.82 -17.56
CA ASN A 140 -9.54 -1.01 -17.75
C ASN A 140 -10.14 -2.24 -17.01
N ASN A 141 -9.42 -2.82 -16.05
CA ASN A 141 -9.86 -3.97 -15.30
C ASN A 141 -10.32 -3.56 -13.90
N LYS A 142 -11.61 -3.27 -13.78
CA LYS A 142 -12.22 -2.83 -12.50
C LYS A 142 -11.99 -3.84 -11.37
N LEU A 143 -12.11 -5.14 -11.65
CA LEU A 143 -11.96 -6.18 -10.64
C LEU A 143 -10.54 -6.21 -10.06
N LEU A 144 -9.51 -6.15 -10.90
CA LEU A 144 -8.13 -6.11 -10.44
C LEU A 144 -7.80 -4.81 -9.71
N LYS A 145 -8.37 -3.68 -10.15
CA LYS A 145 -8.21 -2.38 -9.47
C LYS A 145 -8.86 -2.37 -8.09
N ASP A 146 -10.05 -2.94 -7.94
CA ASP A 146 -10.73 -3.02 -6.65
C ASP A 146 -10.02 -4.02 -5.71
N LEU A 147 -9.48 -5.11 -6.24
CA LEU A 147 -8.65 -6.05 -5.48
C LEU A 147 -7.33 -5.41 -5.01
N PHE A 148 -6.65 -4.66 -5.87
CA PHE A 148 -5.46 -3.89 -5.50
C PHE A 148 -5.77 -2.90 -4.38
N LYS A 149 -6.83 -2.10 -4.50
CA LYS A 149 -7.24 -1.14 -3.45
C LYS A 149 -7.47 -1.82 -2.11
N LYS A 150 -8.13 -2.97 -2.11
CA LYS A 150 -8.45 -3.73 -0.89
C LYS A 150 -7.19 -4.15 -0.13
N TYR A 151 -6.18 -4.67 -0.82
CA TYR A 151 -4.98 -5.20 -0.17
C TYR A 151 -3.81 -4.20 -0.09
N ASN A 152 -3.85 -3.11 -0.85
CA ASN A 152 -2.75 -2.16 -0.87
C ASN A 152 -2.53 -1.48 0.48
N LEU A 153 -3.58 -1.17 1.23
CA LEU A 153 -3.39 -0.55 2.55
C LEU A 153 -2.63 -1.49 3.49
N ILE A 154 -2.96 -2.78 3.47
CA ILE A 154 -2.21 -3.80 4.21
C ILE A 154 -0.76 -3.83 3.71
N ASN A 155 -0.56 -3.85 2.38
CA ASN A 155 0.78 -3.82 1.79
C ASN A 155 1.60 -2.58 2.20
N GLU A 156 1.00 -1.39 2.21
CA GLU A 156 1.65 -0.14 2.63
C GLU A 156 2.09 -0.20 4.08
N ILE A 157 1.23 -0.69 4.98
CA ILE A 157 1.56 -0.83 6.40
C ILE A 157 2.71 -1.84 6.56
N LEU A 158 2.67 -2.96 5.84
CA LEU A 158 3.73 -3.98 5.86
C LEU A 158 5.06 -3.40 5.35
N VAL A 159 5.06 -2.84 4.14
CA VAL A 159 6.23 -2.19 3.55
C VAL A 159 6.81 -1.16 4.52
N LYS A 160 5.97 -0.31 5.13
CA LYS A 160 6.43 0.67 6.12
C LYS A 160 6.99 0.01 7.39
N ALA A 161 6.36 -1.01 7.94
CA ALA A 161 6.85 -1.73 9.12
C ALA A 161 8.22 -2.38 8.86
N TYR A 162 8.39 -3.01 7.70
CA TYR A 162 9.65 -3.68 7.33
C TYR A 162 10.70 -2.71 6.78
N HIS A 163 10.33 -1.53 6.29
CA HIS A 163 11.24 -0.48 5.84
C HIS A 163 11.53 0.58 6.92
N LYS A 164 11.27 0.31 8.22
CA LYS A 164 11.73 1.14 9.35
C LYS A 164 13.18 0.84 9.75
N GLY A 165 13.88 1.87 10.26
CA GLY A 165 15.22 1.78 10.85
C GLY A 165 16.36 2.31 9.96
N ALA A 166 17.60 2.08 10.38
CA ALA A 166 18.81 2.61 9.72
C ALA A 166 18.94 2.22 8.24
N PHE A 167 18.43 1.04 7.86
CA PHE A 167 18.50 0.50 6.50
C PHE A 167 17.35 0.95 5.58
N SER A 168 16.40 1.73 6.11
CA SER A 168 15.23 2.21 5.36
C SER A 168 15.60 2.96 4.09
N LEU A 169 16.58 3.86 4.19
CA LEU A 169 17.01 4.71 3.09
C LEU A 169 17.71 3.93 1.97
N GLU A 170 18.51 2.91 2.32
CA GLU A 170 19.20 2.06 1.34
C GLU A 170 18.19 1.21 0.55
N ILE A 171 17.19 0.65 1.24
CA ILE A 171 16.12 -0.12 0.59
C ILE A 171 15.34 0.77 -0.37
N ARG A 172 14.93 1.97 0.07
CA ARG A 172 14.19 2.92 -0.79
C ARG A 172 15.00 3.34 -2.02
N LYS A 173 16.32 3.57 -1.87
CA LYS A 173 17.22 3.83 -3.00
C LYS A 173 17.24 2.66 -3.99
N ALA A 174 17.35 1.44 -3.49
CA ALA A 174 17.32 0.25 -4.35
C ALA A 174 15.96 0.10 -5.07
N CYS A 175 14.84 0.36 -4.38
CA CYS A 175 13.51 0.39 -5.01
C CYS A 175 13.40 1.46 -6.09
N LEU A 176 13.93 2.66 -5.86
CA LEU A 176 13.94 3.72 -6.86
C LEU A 176 14.73 3.32 -8.12
N GLU A 177 15.86 2.63 -7.98
CA GLU A 177 16.63 2.14 -9.12
C GLU A 177 15.88 1.05 -9.91
N ASP A 178 15.14 0.17 -9.23
CA ASP A 178 14.23 -0.76 -9.91
C ASP A 178 13.15 -0.01 -10.68
N HIS A 179 12.53 1.00 -10.08
CA HIS A 179 11.48 1.80 -10.73
C HIS A 179 11.99 2.49 -12.00
N LYS A 180 13.20 3.07 -11.94
CA LYS A 180 13.87 3.65 -13.12
C LYS A 180 14.10 2.60 -14.21
N SER A 181 14.54 1.40 -13.82
CA SER A 181 14.78 0.30 -14.76
C SER A 181 13.49 -0.17 -15.43
N ILE A 182 12.39 -0.24 -14.68
CA ILE A 182 11.06 -0.59 -15.19
C ILE A 182 10.56 0.47 -16.18
N ILE A 183 10.72 1.77 -15.89
CA ILE A 183 10.36 2.84 -16.82
C ILE A 183 11.14 2.68 -18.12
N LYS A 184 12.47 2.49 -18.02
CA LYS A 184 13.33 2.33 -19.18
C LYS A 184 12.90 1.15 -20.07
N SER A 185 12.55 0.00 -19.49
CA SER A 185 12.08 -1.14 -20.29
C SER A 185 10.73 -0.88 -20.97
N ILE A 186 9.86 -0.05 -20.37
CA ILE A 186 8.60 0.37 -20.99
C ILE A 186 8.86 1.34 -22.16
N GLU A 187 9.80 2.27 -22.02
CA GLU A 187 10.25 3.20 -23.06
C GLU A 187 10.85 2.45 -24.26
N GLU A 188 11.64 1.41 -24.00
CA GLU A 188 12.24 0.52 -25.01
C GLU A 188 11.22 -0.48 -25.60
N ASN A 189 9.96 -0.43 -25.17
CA ASN A 189 8.89 -1.35 -25.55
C ASN A 189 9.24 -2.84 -25.32
N ASN A 190 10.04 -3.13 -24.29
CA ASN A 190 10.45 -4.49 -23.93
C ASN A 190 9.54 -5.04 -22.82
N MET A 191 8.42 -5.64 -23.22
CA MET A 191 7.44 -6.19 -22.28
C MET A 191 8.02 -7.31 -21.41
N ALA A 192 8.79 -8.23 -22.01
CA ALA A 192 9.38 -9.35 -21.27
C ALA A 192 10.32 -8.85 -20.15
N MET A 193 11.17 -7.87 -20.46
CA MET A 193 12.05 -7.23 -19.47
C MET A 193 11.25 -6.46 -18.41
N THR A 194 10.19 -5.76 -18.81
CA THR A 194 9.32 -5.02 -17.88
C THR A 194 8.71 -5.96 -16.83
N LEU A 195 8.16 -7.09 -17.27
CA LEU A 195 7.55 -8.09 -16.38
C LEU A 195 8.60 -8.73 -15.46
N ASP A 196 9.79 -9.04 -15.96
CA ASP A 196 10.87 -9.62 -15.14
C ASP A 196 11.37 -8.64 -14.07
N LEU A 197 11.60 -7.37 -14.45
CA LEU A 197 12.01 -6.32 -13.53
C LEU A 197 10.98 -6.08 -12.42
N VAL A 198 9.69 -6.01 -12.78
CA VAL A 198 8.61 -5.85 -11.79
C VAL A 198 8.54 -7.06 -10.86
N LYS A 199 8.63 -8.27 -11.39
CA LYS A 199 8.67 -9.50 -10.57
C LYS A 199 9.84 -9.46 -9.59
N ASN A 200 11.04 -9.13 -10.06
CA ASN A 200 12.24 -9.07 -9.23
C ASN A 200 12.15 -7.99 -8.14
N HIS A 201 11.53 -6.83 -8.45
CA HIS A 201 11.24 -5.78 -7.48
C HIS A 201 10.41 -6.31 -6.29
N TYR A 202 9.31 -7.02 -6.56
CA TYR A 202 8.47 -7.62 -5.52
C TYR A 202 9.16 -8.78 -4.78
N LEU A 203 9.95 -9.62 -5.48
CA LEU A 203 10.71 -10.71 -4.85
C LEU A 203 11.80 -10.19 -3.90
N ARG A 204 12.34 -8.99 -4.12
CA ARG A 204 13.25 -8.35 -3.15
C ARG A 204 12.53 -8.01 -1.85
N ALA A 205 11.29 -7.51 -1.93
CA ALA A 205 10.48 -7.22 -0.75
C ALA A 205 10.21 -8.50 0.07
N ASP A 206 9.87 -9.62 -0.59
CA ASP A 206 9.72 -10.94 0.06
C ASP A 206 10.96 -11.33 0.86
N ARG A 207 12.16 -11.12 0.30
CA ARG A 207 13.42 -11.41 1.01
C ARG A 207 13.59 -10.52 2.25
N ILE A 208 13.19 -9.26 2.19
CA ILE A 208 13.24 -8.34 3.34
C ILE A 208 12.27 -8.79 4.43
N PHE A 209 11.03 -9.14 4.07
CA PHE A 209 10.02 -9.65 5.00
C PHE A 209 10.51 -10.92 5.70
N ARG A 210 11.10 -11.85 4.93
CA ARG A 210 11.69 -13.10 5.44
C ARG A 210 12.99 -12.92 6.23
N ASN A 211 13.80 -11.90 5.96
CA ASN A 211 15.07 -11.69 6.67
C ASN A 211 14.91 -10.92 8.00
N LYS A 212 13.90 -10.05 8.11
CA LYS A 212 13.56 -9.41 9.40
C LYS A 212 13.04 -10.43 10.43
N LEU A 213 12.66 -11.60 9.97
CA LEU A 213 12.60 -12.81 10.76
C LEU A 213 13.98 -13.45 10.81
N LYS A 214 14.64 -13.40 11.95
CA LYS A 214 15.39 -14.60 12.34
C LYS A 214 14.37 -15.68 12.72
N ILE A 215 13.68 -16.25 11.73
CA ILE A 215 13.14 -17.60 11.89
C ILE A 215 14.38 -18.49 11.82
N ASN A 216 14.85 -18.89 13.00
CA ASN A 216 15.61 -20.14 13.11
C ASN A 216 14.67 -21.31 12.83
#